data_AF-A0A4C1U695-F1
#
_entry.id   AF-A0A4C1U695-F1
#
_cell.length_a   1.000
_cell.length_b   1.000
_cell.length_c   1.000
_cell.angle_alpha   90.00
_cell.angle_beta   90.00
_cell.angle_gamma   90.00
#
_symmetry.space_group_name_H-M   'P 1'
#
loop_
_entity.id
_entity.type
_entity.pdbx_description
1 polymer ?
#
loop_
_entity_poly.entity_id
_entity_poly.type
_entity_poly.pdbx_seq_one_letter_code
_entity_poly.pdbx_strand_id
1 'polypeptide(L)'
;MLLAWIYGEGAVEMEKLDLDEVRRGVSKLLRQIFEKQFNATPIKSVVRTQWASNPLARGAYSYRSVATEENGGSAIILSEPLCVGENHPIVCFAGEATSYYRHSAVHGAVEAGFREAVRLIESLKDK
;
A
#
# COMPACT_ATOMS: atom_id res chain seq x y z
N MET A 1 22.62 2.50 9.87
CA MET A 1 21.58 1.98 8.95
C MET A 1 20.98 3.17 8.23
N LEU A 2 20.81 3.10 6.90
CA LEU A 2 20.15 4.14 6.11
C LEU A 2 18.88 3.55 5.50
N LEU A 3 17.83 4.37 5.40
CA LEU A 3 16.58 4.04 4.73
C LEU A 3 16.39 5.00 3.56
N ALA A 4 16.04 4.47 2.40
CA ALA A 4 15.79 5.25 1.20
C ALA A 4 14.43 4.88 0.61
N TRP A 5 13.79 5.85 -0.05
CA TRP A 5 12.49 5.70 -0.68
C TRP A 5 12.64 5.72 -2.19
N ILE A 6 11.95 4.81 -2.87
CA ILE A 6 11.78 4.81 -4.32
C ILE A 6 10.29 4.67 -4.57
N TYR A 7 9.74 5.49 -5.46
CA TYR A 7 8.32 5.58 -5.74
C TYR A 7 8.06 5.58 -7.24
N GLY A 8 6.79 5.40 -7.61
CA GLY A 8 6.34 5.40 -9.01
C GLY A 8 6.96 4.28 -9.84
N GLU A 9 7.12 4.52 -11.15
CA GLU A 9 7.69 3.57 -12.10
C GLU A 9 9.12 3.16 -11.73
N GLY A 10 9.90 4.07 -11.14
CA GLY A 10 11.25 3.77 -10.66
C GLY A 10 11.27 2.67 -9.61
N ALA A 11 10.24 2.55 -8.76
CA ALA A 11 10.13 1.46 -7.80
C ALA A 11 9.91 0.13 -8.51
N VAL A 12 9.00 0.11 -9.50
CA VAL A 12 8.66 -1.08 -10.29
C VAL A 12 9.87 -1.57 -11.09
N GLU A 13 10.61 -0.67 -11.74
CA GLU A 13 11.82 -1.05 -12.48
C GLU A 13 12.92 -1.53 -11.53
N MET A 14 13.09 -0.86 -10.39
CA MET A 14 14.08 -1.24 -9.39
C MET A 14 13.79 -2.62 -8.80
N GLU A 15 12.53 -3.04 -8.66
CA GLU A 15 12.16 -4.38 -8.19
C GLU A 15 12.61 -5.52 -9.14
N LYS A 16 12.81 -5.23 -10.44
CA LYS A 16 13.26 -6.20 -11.47
C LYS A 16 14.76 -6.46 -11.43
N LEU A 17 15.53 -5.55 -10.84
CA LEU A 17 16.98 -5.66 -10.75
C LEU A 17 17.39 -6.62 -9.64
N ASP A 18 18.59 -7.21 -9.74
CA ASP A 18 19.18 -7.94 -8.62
C ASP A 18 19.64 -6.97 -7.50
N LEU A 19 19.86 -7.51 -6.29
CA LEU A 19 20.27 -6.70 -5.14
C LEU A 19 21.66 -6.08 -5.30
N ASP A 20 22.55 -6.67 -6.11
CA ASP A 20 23.88 -6.16 -6.35
C ASP A 20 23.85 -4.93 -7.26
N GLU A 21 22.97 -4.87 -8.26
CA GLU A 21 22.75 -3.69 -9.09
C GLU A 21 22.22 -2.53 -8.25
N VAL A 22 21.22 -2.81 -7.41
CA VAL A 22 20.67 -1.82 -6.47
C VAL A 22 21.78 -1.32 -5.54
N ARG A 23 22.58 -2.23 -4.97
CA ARG A 23 23.73 -1.90 -4.10
C ARG A 23 24.75 -1.02 -4.82
N ARG A 24 25.09 -1.31 -6.09
CA ARG A 24 26.00 -0.49 -6.91
C ARG A 24 25.44 0.91 -7.14
N GLY A 25 24.16 1.01 -7.49
CA GLY A 25 23.46 2.28 -7.69
C GLY A 25 23.46 3.15 -6.44
N VAL A 26 23.06 2.60 -5.30
CA VAL A 26 23.07 3.29 -4.01
C VAL A 26 24.49 3.69 -3.61
N SER A 27 25.48 2.80 -3.79
CA SER A 27 26.88 3.12 -3.48
C SER A 27 27.41 4.28 -4.34
N LYS A 28 27.03 4.34 -5.63
CA LYS A 28 27.39 5.45 -6.51
C LYS A 28 26.77 6.75 -6.03
N LEU A 29 25.49 6.75 -5.68
CA LEU A 29 24.79 7.92 -5.15
C LEU A 29 25.46 8.43 -3.86
N LEU A 30 25.72 7.54 -2.90
CA LEU A 30 26.34 7.91 -1.63
C LEU A 30 27.75 8.47 -1.82
N ARG A 31 28.56 7.91 -2.72
CA ARG A 31 29.87 8.48 -3.07
C ARG A 31 29.72 9.89 -3.64
N GLN A 32 28.86 10.07 -4.64
CA GLN A 32 28.68 11.38 -5.28
C GLN A 32 28.25 12.48 -4.29
N ILE A 33 27.44 12.13 -3.29
CA ILE A 33 26.96 13.10 -2.28
C ILE A 33 28.00 13.32 -1.17
N PHE A 34 28.62 12.27 -0.65
CA PHE A 34 29.36 12.33 0.62
C PHE A 34 30.89 12.20 0.50
N GLU A 35 31.43 11.75 -0.63
CA GLU A 35 32.86 11.39 -0.77
C GLU A 35 33.82 12.56 -0.52
N LYS A 36 33.36 13.81 -0.69
CA LYS A 36 34.16 15.01 -0.37
C LYS A 36 34.31 15.28 1.13
N GLN A 37 33.38 14.79 1.95
CA GLN A 37 33.27 15.12 3.37
C GLN A 37 33.51 13.90 4.26
N PHE A 38 33.19 12.70 3.78
CA PHE A 38 33.23 11.47 4.54
C PHE A 38 33.84 10.35 3.70
N ASN A 39 34.74 9.57 4.32
CA ASN A 39 35.22 8.33 3.73
C ASN A 39 34.18 7.22 3.97
N ALA A 40 33.25 7.07 3.03
CA ALA A 40 32.16 6.10 3.14
C ALA A 40 32.68 4.67 2.95
N THR A 41 32.52 3.82 3.97
CA THR A 41 32.81 2.39 3.86
C THR A 41 31.82 1.69 2.92
N PRO A 42 32.22 0.60 2.23
CA PRO A 42 31.31 -0.15 1.36
C PRO A 42 30.03 -0.63 2.07
N ILE A 43 28.92 -0.65 1.33
CA ILE A 43 27.64 -1.17 1.81
C ILE A 43 27.76 -2.67 2.09
N LYS A 44 27.54 -3.06 3.36
CA LYS A 44 27.64 -4.46 3.82
C LYS A 44 26.47 -5.32 3.37
N SER A 45 25.26 -4.77 3.40
CA SER A 45 24.03 -5.48 3.03
C SER A 45 22.96 -4.51 2.57
N VAL A 46 22.09 -4.96 1.68
CA VAL A 46 20.90 -4.23 1.21
C VAL A 46 19.69 -5.11 1.43
N VAL A 47 18.63 -4.54 2.00
CA VAL A 47 17.30 -5.14 2.05
C VAL A 47 16.38 -4.25 1.24
N ARG A 48 15.56 -4.87 0.38
CA ARG A 48 14.61 -4.19 -0.50
C ARG A 48 13.23 -4.81 -0.30
N THR A 49 12.21 -3.97 -0.21
CA THR A 49 10.81 -4.39 -0.32
C THR A 49 10.40 -4.52 -1.79
N GLN A 50 9.53 -5.49 -2.08
CA GLN A 50 9.00 -5.75 -3.43
C GLN A 50 7.47 -5.73 -3.42
N TRP A 51 6.89 -4.55 -3.15
CA TRP A 51 5.45 -4.42 -2.96
C TRP A 51 4.67 -4.58 -4.26
N ALA A 52 5.20 -4.05 -5.38
CA ALA A 52 4.51 -4.10 -6.66
C ALA A 52 4.46 -5.52 -7.24
N SER A 53 5.56 -6.26 -7.13
CA SER A 53 5.65 -7.64 -7.63
C SER A 53 5.10 -8.70 -6.67
N ASN A 54 4.82 -8.36 -5.41
CA ASN A 54 4.19 -9.29 -4.47
C ASN A 54 2.75 -9.63 -4.91
N PRO A 55 2.43 -10.92 -5.17
CA PRO A 55 1.12 -11.31 -5.70
C PRO A 55 -0.05 -11.09 -4.73
N LEU A 56 0.22 -10.95 -3.43
CA LEU A 56 -0.78 -10.70 -2.39
C LEU A 56 -1.03 -9.21 -2.14
N ALA A 57 -0.08 -8.34 -2.50
CA ALA A 57 -0.18 -6.90 -2.27
C ALA A 57 -0.42 -6.11 -3.57
N ARG A 58 0.29 -6.45 -4.64
CA ARG A 58 0.20 -5.83 -5.99
C ARG A 58 0.39 -4.31 -5.99
N GLY A 59 1.08 -3.78 -4.98
CA GLY A 59 1.18 -2.36 -4.69
C GLY A 59 1.47 -2.15 -3.20
N ALA A 60 1.82 -0.91 -2.83
CA ALA A 60 2.11 -0.57 -1.45
C ALA A 60 0.82 -0.23 -0.66
N TYR A 61 -0.02 0.64 -1.24
CA TYR A 61 -1.29 1.10 -0.68
C TYR A 61 -2.10 1.82 -1.76
N SER A 62 -3.39 2.01 -1.54
CA SER A 62 -4.28 2.72 -2.45
C SER A 62 -3.89 4.20 -2.60
N TYR A 63 -4.20 4.77 -3.77
CA TYR A 63 -4.10 6.21 -4.04
C TYR A 63 -5.36 6.65 -4.75
N ARG A 64 -6.01 7.70 -4.22
CA ARG A 64 -7.23 8.28 -4.81
C ARG A 64 -6.84 9.38 -5.78
N SER A 65 -6.79 9.05 -7.06
CA SER A 65 -6.53 10.04 -8.10
C SER A 65 -7.79 10.84 -8.44
N VAL A 66 -7.64 12.06 -8.97
CA VAL A 66 -8.77 12.86 -9.48
C VAL A 66 -9.58 12.05 -10.51
N ALA A 67 -8.89 11.39 -11.43
CA ALA A 67 -9.52 10.54 -12.43
C ALA A 67 -10.28 9.35 -11.81
N THR A 68 -9.82 8.80 -10.68
CA THR A 68 -10.54 7.73 -9.98
C THR A 68 -11.90 8.21 -9.50
N GLU A 69 -11.94 9.37 -8.84
CA GLU A 69 -13.19 9.96 -8.32
C GLU A 69 -14.14 10.39 -9.45
N GLU A 70 -13.61 11.02 -10.50
CA GLU A 70 -14.40 11.43 -11.67
C GLU A 70 -15.06 10.25 -12.40
N ASN A 71 -14.41 9.08 -12.38
CA ASN A 71 -14.94 7.84 -12.95
C ASN A 71 -15.84 7.06 -11.99
N GLY A 72 -16.25 7.65 -10.86
CA GLY A 72 -17.09 7.00 -9.86
C GLY A 72 -16.36 5.96 -9.00
N GLY A 73 -15.03 5.90 -9.04
CA GLY A 73 -14.23 5.14 -8.09
C GLY A 73 -14.16 5.89 -6.77
N SER A 74 -14.77 5.34 -5.72
CA SER A 74 -14.79 5.94 -4.38
C SER A 74 -14.62 4.87 -3.32
N ALA A 75 -13.93 5.22 -2.23
CA ALA A 75 -13.84 4.38 -1.04
C ALA A 75 -15.21 4.05 -0.43
N ILE A 76 -16.21 4.93 -0.61
CA ILE A 76 -17.60 4.69 -0.17
C ILE A 76 -18.19 3.54 -0.99
N ILE A 77 -18.12 3.64 -2.31
CA ILE A 77 -18.63 2.61 -3.22
C ILE A 77 -17.90 1.28 -2.98
N LEU A 78 -16.58 1.32 -2.77
CA LEU A 78 -15.79 0.12 -2.46
C LEU A 78 -16.15 -0.50 -1.09
N SER A 79 -16.72 0.27 -0.17
CA SER A 79 -17.16 -0.20 1.15
C SER A 79 -18.59 -0.75 1.18
N GLU A 80 -19.33 -0.63 0.07
CA GLU A 80 -20.69 -1.19 -0.06
C GLU A 80 -20.63 -2.72 -0.02
N PRO A 81 -21.45 -3.39 0.82
CA PRO A 81 -21.49 -4.84 0.86
C PRO A 81 -22.23 -5.38 -0.38
N LEU A 82 -21.96 -6.63 -0.73
CA LEU A 82 -22.86 -7.37 -1.62
C LEU A 82 -23.96 -7.98 -0.75
N CYS A 83 -25.22 -7.70 -1.08
CA CYS A 83 -26.38 -8.16 -0.33
C CYS A 83 -27.25 -9.14 -1.13
N VAL A 84 -27.97 -10.00 -0.41
CA VAL A 84 -29.07 -10.81 -0.94
C VAL A 84 -30.37 -10.34 -0.29
N GLY A 85 -31.42 -10.15 -1.10
CA GLY A 85 -32.68 -9.58 -0.62
C GLY A 85 -32.52 -8.13 -0.17
N GLU A 86 -33.40 -7.67 0.71
CA GLU A 86 -33.48 -6.24 1.02
C GLU A 86 -32.33 -5.70 1.87
N ASN A 87 -31.60 -6.53 2.65
CA ASN A 87 -30.51 -6.03 3.51
C ASN A 87 -29.60 -7.11 4.14
N HIS A 88 -29.46 -8.31 3.53
CA HIS A 88 -28.59 -9.35 4.10
C HIS A 88 -27.20 -9.35 3.44
N PRO A 89 -26.14 -8.81 4.07
CA PRO A 89 -24.80 -8.78 3.50
C PRO A 89 -24.20 -10.20 3.44
N ILE A 90 -23.79 -10.61 2.24
CA ILE A 90 -23.11 -11.88 1.99
C ILE A 90 -21.61 -11.70 1.79
N VAL A 91 -21.18 -10.53 1.33
CA VAL A 91 -19.76 -10.17 1.16
C VAL A 91 -19.57 -8.75 1.66
N CYS A 92 -18.65 -8.58 2.60
CA CYS A 92 -18.27 -7.31 3.17
C CYS A 92 -16.84 -6.95 2.75
N PHE A 93 -16.58 -5.66 2.54
CA PHE A 93 -15.26 -5.16 2.13
C PHE A 93 -14.67 -4.26 3.22
N ALA A 94 -13.53 -4.69 3.75
CA ALA A 94 -12.73 -3.95 4.72
C ALA A 94 -11.33 -3.66 4.15
N GLY A 95 -10.50 -2.99 4.94
CA GLY A 95 -9.13 -2.63 4.56
C GLY A 95 -8.99 -1.15 4.18
N GLU A 96 -7.75 -0.69 4.06
CA GLU A 96 -7.41 0.74 3.97
C GLU A 96 -8.12 1.44 2.81
N ALA A 97 -8.25 0.78 1.65
CA ALA A 97 -8.86 1.36 0.46
C ALA A 97 -10.35 1.65 0.62
N THR A 98 -11.00 1.02 1.60
CA THR A 98 -12.44 1.20 1.89
C THR A 98 -12.70 2.28 2.94
N SER A 99 -11.67 2.92 3.49
CA SER A 99 -11.81 4.01 4.44
C SER A 99 -11.89 5.36 3.72
N TYR A 100 -13.04 6.02 3.76
CA TYR A 100 -13.24 7.29 3.09
C TYR A 100 -12.29 8.39 3.58
N TYR A 101 -12.13 8.51 4.89
CA TYR A 101 -11.32 9.57 5.51
C TYR A 101 -9.84 9.21 5.65
N ARG A 102 -9.52 7.91 5.71
CA ARG A 102 -8.21 7.44 6.20
C ARG A 102 -7.61 6.32 5.35
N HIS A 103 -7.80 6.41 4.03
CA HIS A 103 -7.13 5.54 3.06
C HIS A 103 -5.60 5.65 3.16
N SER A 104 -4.91 4.65 2.62
CA SER A 104 -3.45 4.49 2.62
C SER A 104 -2.82 4.38 4.01
N ALA A 105 -3.61 4.11 5.06
CA ALA A 105 -3.14 4.10 6.44
C ALA A 105 -3.64 2.88 7.23
N VAL A 106 -2.82 2.44 8.19
CA VAL A 106 -3.12 1.28 9.06
C VAL A 106 -4.40 1.50 9.87
N HIS A 107 -4.56 2.68 10.46
CA HIS A 107 -5.75 2.98 11.26
C HIS A 107 -7.03 2.98 10.41
N GLY A 108 -6.96 3.38 9.14
CA GLY A 108 -8.10 3.27 8.22
C GLY A 108 -8.50 1.83 7.93
N ALA A 109 -7.52 0.92 7.80
CA ALA A 109 -7.79 -0.50 7.69
C ALA A 109 -8.45 -1.08 8.94
N VAL A 110 -7.98 -0.69 10.13
CA VAL A 110 -8.55 -1.13 11.42
C VAL A 110 -9.98 -0.64 11.58
N GLU A 111 -10.23 0.65 11.33
CA GLU A 111 -11.57 1.26 11.42
C GLU A 111 -12.55 0.60 10.44
N ALA A 112 -12.11 0.36 9.19
CA ALA A 112 -12.92 -0.38 8.21
C ALA A 112 -13.22 -1.82 8.65
N GLY A 113 -12.27 -2.50 9.30
CA GLY A 113 -12.48 -3.81 9.90
C GLY A 113 -13.57 -3.81 10.96
N PHE A 114 -13.55 -2.84 11.88
CA PHE A 114 -14.61 -2.69 12.88
C PHE A 114 -15.96 -2.35 12.24
N ARG A 115 -16.00 -1.49 11.22
CA ARG A 115 -17.22 -1.16 10.48
C ARG A 115 -17.90 -2.40 9.91
N GLU A 116 -17.16 -3.25 9.21
CA GLU A 116 -17.73 -4.48 8.62
C GLU A 116 -18.11 -5.51 9.69
N ALA A 117 -17.38 -5.60 10.80
CA ALA A 117 -17.75 -6.47 11.92
C ALA A 117 -19.09 -6.05 12.56
N VAL A 118 -19.30 -4.75 12.77
CA VAL A 118 -20.58 -4.22 13.29
C VAL A 118 -21.71 -4.51 12.33
N ARG A 119 -21.52 -4.24 11.03
CA ARG A 119 -22.51 -4.54 9.98
C ARG A 119 -22.94 -6.01 9.98
N LEU A 120 -21.99 -6.93 10.12
CA LEU A 120 -22.28 -8.37 10.20
C LEU A 120 -23.06 -8.71 11.47
N ILE A 121 -22.66 -8.17 12.63
CA ILE A 121 -23.36 -8.39 13.90
C ILE A 121 -24.82 -7.91 13.83
N GLU A 122 -25.06 -6.73 13.25
CA GLU A 122 -26.40 -6.16 13.10
C GLU A 122 -27.27 -7.02 12.19
N SER A 123 -26.77 -7.40 11.00
CA SER A 123 -27.54 -8.22 10.05
C SER A 123 -27.87 -9.64 10.53
N LEU A 124 -27.17 -10.14 11.55
CA LEU A 124 -27.45 -11.44 12.18
C LEU A 124 -28.48 -11.33 13.32
N LYS A 125 -28.71 -10.13 13.87
CA LYS A 125 -29.73 -9.90 14.91
C LYS A 125 -31.14 -9.76 14.35
N ASP A 126 -31.25 -9.33 13.09
CA ASP A 126 -32.53 -9.12 12.40
C ASP A 126 -33.09 -10.42 11.76
N LYS A 127 -32.54 -11.58 12.12
CA LYS A 127 -33.06 -12.93 11.79
C LYS A 127 -33.76 -13.55 12.99
#